data_AF-A0AAD4RW15-F1
#
_entry.id   AF-A0AAD4RW15-F1
#
_cell.length_a   1.000
_cell.length_b   1.000
_cell.length_c   1.000
_cell.angle_alpha   90.00
_cell.angle_beta   90.00
_cell.angle_gamma   90.00
#
_symmetry.space_group_name_H-M   'P 1'
#
loop_
_entity.id
_entity.type
_entity.pdbx_description
1 polymer ?
#
loop_
_entity_poly.entity_id
_entity_poly.type
_entity_poly.pdbx_seq_one_letter_code
_entity_poly.pdbx_strand_id
1 'polypeptide(L)'
;MFPIEKRAGGIGTRIFDVSIQGRIFLKDFNIEEEAKGVGKSIVKEYDVDVTNSTLEIHLYWAGKGTTFISSDIVYGPLISAIAVTPNFDPNTGHISVGVTSGIVAALCALLLLVLAVLWKKNCLWKKDLEDKELRELLQAGYYTLRQIKAATNSFAVSNKIGEGGFGPVYKGILPDGSVIAVKQLSAKSKQGNREFVNEIGMISALKHPNLVNLFGCCVEGNQLLLIYEYMENNSLARAVFGSEEQRLNLNWATRLRICLDIAKGLAYLHEESRLKIVHRDIKATNILLDKDLTAKISEFGLAKLDEEENTHISTRIAGTISRAGDMRFRAFEGISYDSQTHTSTSSPETTQIESKSLMEDQRQVNRTMSQCSDQEDQEEKETT
;
A
#
# COMPACT_ATOMS: atom_id res chain seq x y z
N MET A 1 9.68 80.57 -43.17
CA MET A 1 9.68 82.04 -43.04
C MET A 1 10.22 82.35 -41.65
N PHE A 2 11.39 82.98 -41.57
CA PHE A 2 12.04 83.35 -40.29
C PHE A 2 11.23 84.45 -39.56
N PRO A 3 11.39 84.56 -38.23
CA PRO A 3 12.45 85.42 -37.68
C PRO A 3 13.35 84.61 -36.74
N ILE A 4 14.68 84.59 -36.83
CA ILE A 4 15.64 85.69 -36.65
C ILE A 4 15.13 86.73 -35.65
N GLU A 5 15.20 86.39 -34.38
CA GLU A 5 15.49 87.37 -33.33
C GLU A 5 16.19 86.64 -32.17
N LYS A 6 17.53 86.76 -32.13
CA LYS A 6 18.21 86.86 -30.84
C LYS A 6 17.65 88.11 -30.16
N ARG A 7 16.59 87.97 -29.38
CA ARG A 7 16.16 88.99 -28.43
C ARG A 7 16.85 88.77 -27.09
N ALA A 8 17.24 89.89 -26.49
CA ALA A 8 18.11 90.00 -25.35
C ALA A 8 17.63 89.21 -24.11
N GLY A 9 18.59 88.60 -23.41
CA GLY A 9 18.58 88.43 -21.96
C GLY A 9 17.70 87.32 -21.37
N GLY A 10 18.16 86.07 -21.44
CA GLY A 10 17.89 85.08 -20.39
C GLY A 10 16.52 84.41 -20.33
N ILE A 11 15.83 84.25 -21.46
CA ILE A 11 14.57 83.49 -21.54
C ILE A 11 14.90 82.01 -21.82
N GLY A 12 14.45 81.13 -20.94
CA GLY A 12 14.66 79.67 -21.03
C GLY A 12 15.92 79.15 -20.32
N THR A 13 16.79 80.00 -19.78
CA THR A 13 18.07 79.56 -19.19
C THR A 13 17.90 79.06 -17.74
N ARG A 14 18.43 77.87 -17.45
CA ARG A 14 18.50 77.29 -16.10
C ARG A 14 19.94 77.30 -15.61
N ILE A 15 20.17 78.02 -14.51
CA ILE A 15 21.50 78.17 -13.90
C ILE A 15 21.43 77.67 -12.46
N PHE A 16 22.32 76.75 -12.08
CA PHE A 16 22.35 76.19 -10.72
C PHE A 16 23.78 75.94 -10.26
N ASP A 17 23.97 75.87 -8.95
CA ASP A 17 25.21 75.43 -8.35
C ASP A 17 25.17 73.90 -8.20
N VAL A 18 26.30 73.24 -8.41
CA VAL A 18 26.47 71.79 -8.19
C VAL A 18 27.41 71.58 -7.02
N SER A 19 26.93 70.89 -6.00
CA SER A 19 27.77 70.46 -4.88
C SER A 19 27.76 68.94 -4.75
N ILE A 20 28.92 68.39 -4.37
CA ILE A 20 29.12 66.95 -4.17
C ILE A 20 29.73 66.78 -2.79
N GLN A 21 29.12 65.93 -1.95
CA GLN A 21 29.50 65.75 -0.53
C GLN A 21 29.64 67.09 0.22
N GLY A 22 28.69 68.01 0.01
CA GLY A 22 28.65 69.32 0.67
C GLY A 22 29.65 70.37 0.16
N ARG A 23 30.54 70.05 -0.79
CA ARG A 23 31.45 71.01 -1.43
C ARG A 23 30.91 71.47 -2.77
N ILE A 24 30.84 72.79 -3.01
CA ILE A 24 30.41 73.35 -4.30
C ILE A 24 31.55 73.20 -5.32
N PHE A 25 31.30 72.48 -6.41
CA PHE A 25 32.25 72.25 -7.49
C PHE A 25 31.96 73.11 -8.72
N LEU A 26 30.68 73.38 -9.01
CA LEU A 26 30.28 74.27 -10.09
C LEU A 26 29.39 75.37 -9.53
N LYS A 27 29.71 76.61 -9.87
CA LYS A 27 28.91 77.78 -9.51
C LYS A 27 28.34 78.41 -10.77
N ASP A 28 27.09 78.84 -10.70
CA ASP A 28 26.38 79.45 -11.83
C ASP A 28 26.41 78.57 -13.10
N PHE A 29 26.23 77.26 -12.93
CA PHE A 29 26.37 76.30 -14.01
C PHE A 29 25.17 76.36 -14.97
N ASN A 30 25.47 76.63 -16.24
CA ASN A 30 24.52 76.60 -17.35
C ASN A 30 24.77 75.36 -18.22
N ILE A 31 23.93 74.33 -18.04
CA ILE A 31 24.11 73.05 -18.73
C ILE A 31 23.94 73.15 -20.25
N GLU A 32 23.08 74.03 -20.75
CA GLU A 32 22.85 74.20 -22.19
C GLU A 32 24.11 74.69 -22.91
N GLU A 33 24.74 75.69 -22.30
CA GLU A 33 25.94 76.33 -22.80
C GLU A 33 27.11 75.35 -22.78
N GLU A 34 27.30 74.66 -21.66
CA GLU A 34 28.40 73.72 -21.51
C GLU A 34 28.25 72.49 -22.41
N ALA A 35 27.02 71.97 -22.56
CA ALA A 35 26.72 70.85 -23.47
C ALA A 35 26.66 71.27 -24.94
N LYS A 36 26.72 72.57 -25.25
CA LYS A 36 26.58 73.14 -26.61
C LYS A 36 25.27 72.69 -27.29
N GLY A 37 24.16 72.75 -26.54
CA GLY A 37 22.80 72.46 -27.02
C GLY A 37 22.08 71.34 -26.27
N VAL A 38 20.78 71.20 -26.53
CA VAL A 38 19.87 70.26 -25.85
C VAL A 38 20.08 68.81 -26.32
N GLY A 39 19.95 67.85 -25.40
CA GLY A 39 20.03 66.41 -25.69
C GLY A 39 21.44 65.83 -25.81
N LYS A 40 22.47 66.64 -25.55
CA LYS A 40 23.87 66.21 -25.51
C LYS A 40 24.29 65.90 -24.08
N SER A 41 24.99 64.79 -23.89
CA SER A 41 25.58 64.45 -22.60
C SER A 41 26.83 65.29 -22.35
N ILE A 42 27.09 65.59 -21.08
CA ILE A 42 28.33 66.18 -20.61
C ILE A 42 28.89 65.31 -19.49
N VAL A 43 30.19 65.03 -19.57
CA VAL A 43 30.91 64.27 -18.55
C VAL A 43 31.86 65.25 -17.85
N LYS A 44 31.79 65.28 -16.53
CA LYS A 44 32.71 66.01 -15.66
C LYS A 44 33.20 65.04 -14.59
N GLU A 45 34.51 64.97 -14.41
CA GLU A 45 35.15 64.09 -13.43
C GLU A 45 35.53 64.92 -12.21
N TYR A 46 35.18 64.42 -11.02
CA TYR A 46 35.53 65.03 -9.74
C TYR A 46 36.00 63.94 -8.80
N ASP A 47 37.16 64.14 -8.19
CA ASP A 47 37.65 63.27 -7.12
C ASP A 47 36.94 63.63 -5.82
N VAL A 48 36.22 62.66 -5.26
CA VAL A 48 35.41 62.83 -4.06
C VAL A 48 35.57 61.62 -3.16
N ASP A 49 35.92 61.88 -1.90
CA ASP A 49 35.96 60.85 -0.87
C ASP A 49 34.56 60.53 -0.36
N VAL A 50 34.14 59.27 -0.50
CA VAL A 50 32.84 58.78 -0.01
C VAL A 50 33.07 57.88 1.20
N THR A 51 32.89 58.44 2.40
CA THR A 51 33.16 57.72 3.66
C THR A 51 31.99 56.85 4.14
N ASN A 52 30.75 57.20 3.79
CA ASN A 52 29.53 56.64 4.40
C ASN A 52 28.62 55.86 3.43
N SER A 53 29.19 55.10 2.48
CA SER A 53 28.45 54.29 1.48
C SER A 53 27.43 55.03 0.59
N THR A 54 27.20 56.33 0.82
CA THR A 54 26.24 57.18 0.12
C THR A 54 26.97 58.34 -0.53
N LEU A 55 26.77 58.53 -1.84
CA LEU A 55 27.22 59.71 -2.58
C LEU A 55 26.10 60.75 -2.64
N GLU A 56 26.31 61.91 -2.04
CA GLU A 56 25.36 63.04 -2.11
C GLU A 56 25.76 64.05 -3.18
N ILE A 57 24.83 64.36 -4.09
CA ILE A 57 24.96 65.39 -5.12
C ILE A 57 23.76 66.33 -5.00
N HIS A 58 24.00 67.61 -4.75
CA HIS A 58 22.95 68.64 -4.71
C HIS A 58 23.07 69.61 -5.88
N LEU A 59 21.93 69.88 -6.50
CA LEU A 59 21.75 70.88 -7.55
C LEU A 59 20.92 72.02 -6.99
N TYR A 60 21.54 73.15 -6.71
CA TYR A 60 20.90 74.27 -6.01
C TYR A 60 20.63 75.44 -6.96
N TRP A 61 19.37 75.83 -7.10
CA TRP A 61 19.01 77.01 -7.87
C TRP A 61 19.19 78.28 -7.03
N ALA A 62 20.19 79.10 -7.34
CA ALA A 62 20.51 80.32 -6.61
C ALA A 62 19.69 81.56 -7.02
N GLY A 63 18.51 81.37 -7.63
CA GLY A 63 17.66 82.48 -8.11
C GLY A 63 18.13 83.14 -9.41
N LYS A 64 19.03 82.49 -10.16
CA LYS A 64 19.61 82.99 -11.42
C LYS A 64 19.03 82.24 -12.63
N GLY A 65 18.98 82.90 -13.78
CA GLY A 65 18.29 82.40 -14.97
C GLY A 65 16.85 82.94 -15.07
N THR A 66 15.98 82.26 -15.80
CA THR A 66 14.60 82.75 -16.01
C THR A 66 13.77 82.66 -14.71
N THR A 67 13.32 83.79 -14.20
CA THR A 67 12.57 83.91 -12.93
C THR A 67 11.06 84.11 -13.10
N PHE A 68 10.58 84.40 -14.32
CA PHE A 68 9.16 84.62 -14.62
C PHE A 68 8.51 83.37 -15.24
N ILE A 69 7.38 82.94 -14.68
CA ILE A 69 6.62 81.76 -15.11
C ILE A 69 5.45 82.23 -15.98
N SER A 70 5.55 82.05 -17.30
CA SER A 70 4.42 82.19 -18.24
C SER A 70 3.99 80.81 -18.71
N SER A 71 2.68 80.59 -18.89
CA SER A 71 2.12 79.30 -19.34
C SER A 71 2.58 78.88 -20.73
N ASP A 72 3.14 79.80 -21.53
CA ASP A 72 3.37 79.60 -22.96
C ASP A 72 4.86 79.43 -23.33
N ILE A 73 5.75 79.26 -22.34
CA ILE A 73 7.21 79.15 -22.58
C ILE A 73 7.73 77.76 -22.18
N VAL A 74 8.46 77.12 -23.10
CA VAL A 74 9.24 75.90 -22.85
C VAL A 74 10.47 76.26 -22.02
N TYR A 75 10.51 75.80 -20.78
CA TYR A 75 11.65 75.97 -19.90
C TYR A 75 12.85 75.16 -20.44
N GLY A 76 14.04 75.76 -20.52
CA GLY A 76 15.22 75.14 -21.14
C GLY A 76 15.71 73.86 -20.43
N PRO A 77 16.86 73.33 -20.87
CA PRO A 77 17.23 71.93 -20.67
C PRO A 77 17.24 71.50 -19.20
N LEU A 78 16.60 70.36 -18.94
CA LEU A 78 16.62 69.67 -17.66
C LEU A 78 17.72 68.61 -17.67
N ILE A 79 18.34 68.37 -16.51
CA ILE A 79 19.15 67.17 -16.32
C ILE A 79 18.20 65.98 -16.32
N SER A 80 18.29 65.14 -17.36
CA SER A 80 17.45 63.96 -17.51
C SER A 80 17.97 62.75 -16.74
N ALA A 81 19.29 62.65 -16.56
CA ALA A 81 19.93 61.56 -15.82
C ALA A 81 21.32 61.99 -15.32
N ILE A 82 21.75 61.39 -14.21
CA ILE A 82 23.12 61.48 -13.67
C ILE A 82 23.65 60.05 -13.60
N ALA A 83 24.82 59.80 -14.19
CA ALA A 83 25.52 58.54 -14.07
C ALA A 83 26.80 58.76 -13.25
N VAL A 84 27.07 57.85 -12.31
CA VAL A 84 28.26 57.86 -11.46
C VAL A 84 28.96 56.52 -11.60
N THR A 85 30.24 56.55 -11.95
CA THR A 85 31.09 55.37 -12.10
C THR A 85 32.22 55.43 -11.09
N PRO A 86 32.43 54.41 -10.23
CA PRO A 86 33.57 54.38 -9.32
C PRO A 86 34.87 54.22 -10.11
N ASN A 87 35.92 54.93 -9.70
CA ASN A 87 37.27 54.83 -10.29
C ASN A 87 38.11 53.67 -9.69
N PHE A 88 37.45 52.70 -9.05
CA PHE A 88 38.10 51.52 -8.48
C PHE A 88 37.27 50.26 -8.77
N ASP A 89 37.96 49.14 -8.92
CA ASP A 89 37.34 47.83 -9.12
C ASP A 89 36.92 47.23 -7.76
N PRO A 90 35.62 47.03 -7.49
CA PRO A 90 35.17 46.43 -6.24
C PRO A 90 35.53 44.95 -6.22
N ASN A 91 36.72 44.62 -5.71
CA ASN A 91 37.16 43.24 -5.49
C ASN A 91 36.20 42.50 -4.54
N THR A 92 35.24 41.74 -5.09
CA THR A 92 34.52 40.71 -4.33
C THR A 92 35.42 39.49 -4.22
N GLY A 93 35.88 39.16 -3.01
CA GLY A 93 36.67 37.94 -2.77
C GLY A 93 35.91 36.69 -3.18
N HIS A 94 36.20 36.15 -4.36
CA HIS A 94 35.56 34.94 -4.87
C HIS A 94 36.13 33.70 -4.17
N ILE A 95 35.26 32.93 -3.49
CA ILE A 95 35.59 31.59 -3.00
C ILE A 95 35.81 30.69 -4.23
N SER A 96 36.95 29.99 -4.28
CA SER A 96 37.32 29.13 -5.41
C SER A 96 36.21 28.13 -5.75
N VAL A 97 35.88 28.04 -7.03
CA VAL A 97 34.84 27.14 -7.58
C VAL A 97 35.05 25.69 -7.11
N GLY A 98 36.30 25.25 -6.95
CA GLY A 98 36.65 23.91 -6.48
C GLY A 98 36.23 23.63 -5.03
N VAL A 99 36.27 24.65 -4.16
CA VAL A 99 35.85 24.53 -2.76
C VAL A 99 34.33 24.40 -2.68
N THR A 100 33.61 25.23 -3.43
CA THR A 100 32.15 25.19 -3.51
C THR A 100 31.66 23.84 -4.06
N SER A 101 32.28 23.32 -5.13
CA SER A 101 31.91 22.02 -5.68
C SER A 101 32.18 20.86 -4.71
N GLY A 102 33.27 20.93 -3.93
CA GLY A 102 33.61 19.91 -2.94
C GLY A 102 32.60 19.83 -1.81
N ILE A 103 32.16 20.99 -1.29
CA ILE A 103 31.16 21.06 -0.21
C ILE A 103 29.82 20.48 -0.69
N VAL A 104 29.37 20.85 -1.89
CA VAL A 104 28.11 20.36 -2.45
C VAL A 104 28.16 18.84 -2.66
N ALA A 105 29.26 18.32 -3.23
CA ALA A 105 29.42 16.88 -3.43
C ALA A 105 29.40 16.09 -2.11
N ALA A 106 30.08 16.61 -1.07
CA ALA A 106 30.11 15.97 0.25
C ALA A 106 28.73 15.95 0.92
N LEU A 107 27.96 17.04 0.83
CA LEU A 107 26.60 17.12 1.37
C LEU A 107 25.64 16.16 0.65
N CYS A 108 25.73 16.08 -0.68
CA CYS A 108 24.95 15.13 -1.47
C CYS A 108 25.28 13.68 -1.12
N ALA A 109 26.57 13.33 -0.97
CA ALA A 109 26.99 12.00 -0.58
C ALA A 109 26.49 11.61 0.83
N LEU A 110 26.51 12.56 1.77
CA LEU A 110 26.00 12.36 3.12
C LEU A 110 24.48 12.14 3.15
N LEU A 111 23.72 12.90 2.37
CA LEU A 111 22.27 12.70 2.20
C LEU A 111 21.95 11.31 1.64
N LEU A 112 22.67 10.86 0.61
CA LEU A 112 22.48 9.53 0.03
C LEU A 112 22.81 8.42 1.02
N LEU A 113 23.86 8.57 1.82
CA LEU A 113 24.20 7.62 2.90
C LEU A 113 23.11 7.56 3.96
N VAL A 114 22.58 8.70 4.42
CA VAL A 114 21.48 8.74 5.40
C VAL A 114 20.25 8.06 4.84
N LEU A 115 19.87 8.35 3.58
CA LEU A 115 18.73 7.69 2.92
C LEU A 115 18.95 6.18 2.78
N ALA A 116 20.15 5.72 2.43
CA ALA A 116 20.48 4.30 2.35
C ALA A 116 20.40 3.62 3.72
N VAL A 117 20.86 4.28 4.79
CA VAL A 117 20.76 3.78 6.16
C VAL A 117 19.30 3.74 6.62
N LEU A 118 18.51 4.79 6.35
CA LEU A 118 17.08 4.83 6.68
C LEU A 118 16.31 3.76 5.90
N TRP A 119 16.61 3.56 4.62
CA TRP A 119 15.99 2.52 3.81
C TRP A 119 16.35 1.13 4.33
N LYS A 120 17.64 0.89 4.64
CA LYS A 120 18.09 -0.37 5.23
C LYS A 120 17.46 -0.63 6.59
N LYS A 121 17.39 0.38 7.45
CA LYS A 121 16.72 0.29 8.77
C LYS A 121 15.23 0.03 8.61
N ASN A 122 14.52 0.74 7.73
CA ASN A 122 13.08 0.54 7.50
C ASN A 122 12.77 -0.85 6.93
N CYS A 123 13.60 -1.36 6.00
CA CYS A 123 13.45 -2.72 5.48
C CYS A 123 13.76 -3.79 6.53
N LEU A 124 14.77 -3.59 7.38
CA LEU A 124 15.08 -4.51 8.47
C LEU A 124 13.99 -4.48 9.54
N TRP A 125 13.50 -3.30 9.90
CA TRP A 125 12.44 -3.13 10.90
C TRP A 125 11.12 -3.74 10.42
N LYS A 126 10.78 -3.63 9.13
CA LYS A 126 9.60 -4.30 8.57
C LYS A 126 9.67 -5.82 8.71
N LYS A 127 10.83 -6.43 8.42
CA LYS A 127 11.01 -7.89 8.58
C LYS A 127 10.90 -8.32 10.04
N ASP A 128 11.55 -7.58 10.93
CA ASP A 128 11.56 -7.89 12.36
C ASP A 128 10.16 -7.71 12.99
N LEU A 129 9.40 -6.72 12.51
CA LEU A 129 8.01 -6.49 12.92
C LEU A 129 7.08 -7.59 12.40
N GLU A 130 7.20 -8.00 11.13
CA GLU A 130 6.42 -9.12 10.59
C GLU A 130 6.71 -10.43 11.35
N ASP A 131 7.98 -10.73 11.65
CA ASP A 131 8.37 -11.93 12.41
C ASP A 131 7.86 -11.88 13.87
N LYS A 132 7.88 -10.70 14.48
CA LYS A 132 7.41 -10.49 15.86
C LYS A 132 5.89 -10.52 15.94
N GLU A 133 5.17 -9.86 15.04
CA GLU A 133 3.71 -9.91 14.96
C GLU A 133 3.23 -11.33 14.64
N LEU A 134 3.90 -12.06 13.74
CA LEU A 134 3.56 -13.46 13.47
C LEU A 134 3.75 -14.33 14.72
N ARG A 135 4.81 -14.10 15.51
CA ARG A 135 5.03 -14.77 16.81
C ARG A 135 4.00 -14.40 17.88
N GLU A 136 3.48 -13.18 17.86
CA GLU A 136 2.47 -12.71 18.82
C GLU A 136 1.04 -13.12 18.42
N LEU A 137 0.74 -13.21 17.13
CA LEU A 137 -0.54 -13.70 16.59
C LEU A 137 -0.69 -15.20 16.73
N LEU A 138 0.40 -15.95 16.59
CA LEU A 138 0.39 -17.39 16.77
C LEU A 138 0.46 -17.71 18.28
N GLN A 139 -0.68 -18.02 18.91
CA GLN A 139 -0.65 -18.97 20.05
C GLN A 139 -0.09 -20.35 19.61
N ALA A 140 -0.08 -20.60 18.30
CA ALA A 140 0.55 -21.74 17.65
C ALA A 140 2.10 -21.61 17.65
N GLY A 141 2.82 -22.69 17.87
CA GLY A 141 4.27 -22.68 18.00
C GLY A 141 5.01 -22.25 16.73
N TYR A 142 6.20 -21.67 16.89
CA TYR A 142 7.12 -21.42 15.77
C TYR A 142 8.13 -22.57 15.68
N TYR A 143 8.25 -23.17 14.51
CA TYR A 143 9.15 -24.30 14.25
C TYR A 143 10.31 -23.88 13.36
N THR A 144 11.50 -24.41 13.63
CA THR A 144 12.65 -24.22 12.74
C THR A 144 12.61 -25.21 11.58
N LEU A 145 13.16 -24.82 10.43
CA LEU A 145 13.25 -25.70 9.26
C LEU A 145 14.04 -26.97 9.58
N ARG A 146 15.05 -26.88 10.45
CA ARG A 146 15.83 -28.02 10.92
C ARG A 146 14.96 -29.04 11.67
N GLN A 147 14.08 -28.57 12.56
CA GLN A 147 13.15 -29.45 13.27
C GLN A 147 12.18 -30.12 12.30
N ILE A 148 11.61 -29.37 11.37
CA ILE A 148 10.65 -29.91 10.40
C ILE A 148 11.32 -30.91 9.44
N LYS A 149 12.54 -30.63 8.99
CA LYS A 149 13.33 -31.60 8.21
C LYS A 149 13.61 -32.86 9.00
N ALA A 150 13.99 -32.77 10.27
CA ALA A 150 14.18 -33.96 11.10
C ALA A 150 12.88 -34.76 11.23
N ALA A 151 11.75 -34.08 11.50
CA ALA A 151 10.45 -34.71 11.69
C ALA A 151 9.91 -35.40 10.43
N THR A 152 10.19 -34.84 9.25
CA THR A 152 9.67 -35.32 7.95
C THR A 152 10.67 -36.20 7.19
N ASN A 153 11.82 -36.54 7.79
CA ASN A 153 12.94 -37.19 7.10
C ASN A 153 13.37 -36.42 5.83
N SER A 154 13.62 -35.13 5.98
CA SER A 154 13.97 -34.17 4.92
C SER A 154 12.94 -34.14 3.77
N PHE A 155 11.65 -34.11 4.11
CA PHE A 155 10.54 -34.13 3.14
C PHE A 155 10.60 -35.35 2.21
N ALA A 156 10.92 -36.52 2.77
CA ALA A 156 10.99 -37.77 2.02
C ALA A 156 9.67 -38.04 1.28
N VAL A 157 9.77 -38.53 0.03
CA VAL A 157 8.60 -38.85 -0.80
C VAL A 157 7.70 -39.90 -0.13
N SER A 158 8.27 -40.83 0.64
CA SER A 158 7.53 -41.83 1.43
C SER A 158 6.62 -41.20 2.49
N ASN A 159 6.93 -39.99 2.93
CA ASN A 159 6.15 -39.25 3.92
C ASN A 159 5.13 -38.30 3.28
N LYS A 160 5.09 -38.20 1.94
CA LYS A 160 4.11 -37.35 1.25
C LYS A 160 2.73 -38.00 1.34
N ILE A 161 1.78 -37.30 1.97
CA ILE A 161 0.41 -37.80 2.22
C ILE A 161 -0.62 -37.18 1.29
N GLY A 162 -0.26 -36.10 0.58
CA GLY A 162 -1.11 -35.43 -0.38
C GLY A 162 -0.36 -34.35 -1.15
N GLU A 163 -0.98 -33.88 -2.23
CA GLU A 163 -0.56 -32.72 -3.00
C GLU A 163 -1.79 -32.08 -3.63
N GLY A 164 -1.93 -30.77 -3.46
CA GLY A 164 -3.01 -30.00 -4.05
C GLY A 164 -2.48 -28.72 -4.69
N GLY A 165 -3.39 -27.81 -5.06
CA GLY A 165 -3.04 -26.51 -5.65
C GLY A 165 -2.15 -25.64 -4.75
N PHE A 166 -2.12 -25.94 -3.45
CA PHE A 166 -1.35 -25.22 -2.44
C PHE A 166 0.05 -25.80 -2.21
N GLY A 167 0.35 -26.97 -2.78
CA GLY A 167 1.62 -27.67 -2.64
C GLY A 167 1.52 -29.03 -1.95
N PRO A 168 2.66 -29.68 -1.70
CA PRO A 168 2.72 -30.99 -1.08
C PRO A 168 2.49 -30.94 0.44
N VAL A 169 1.90 -32.00 0.97
CA VAL A 169 1.70 -32.22 2.40
C VAL A 169 2.46 -33.47 2.83
N TYR A 170 3.24 -33.36 3.90
CA TYR A 170 4.08 -34.43 4.44
C TYR A 170 3.66 -34.82 5.84
N LYS A 171 3.66 -36.11 6.15
CA LYS A 171 3.60 -36.63 7.51
C LYS A 171 4.96 -36.44 8.20
N GLY A 172 4.94 -36.08 9.47
CA GLY A 172 6.13 -36.01 10.30
C GLY A 172 5.86 -36.50 11.72
N ILE A 173 6.93 -36.76 12.46
CA ILE A 173 6.89 -37.09 13.89
C ILE A 173 7.84 -36.15 14.60
N LEU A 174 7.31 -35.34 15.52
CA LEU A 174 8.10 -34.43 16.34
C LEU A 174 8.87 -35.19 17.43
N PRO A 175 9.89 -34.57 18.06
CA PRO A 175 10.72 -35.23 19.08
C PRO A 175 9.95 -35.69 20.33
N ASP A 176 8.81 -35.06 20.61
CA ASP A 176 7.88 -35.42 21.69
C ASP A 176 6.96 -36.60 21.34
N GLY A 177 7.05 -37.13 20.10
CA GLY A 177 6.21 -38.20 19.58
C GLY A 177 4.93 -37.71 18.89
N SER A 178 4.66 -36.40 18.88
CA SER A 178 3.48 -35.82 18.23
C SER A 178 3.54 -36.05 16.72
N VAL A 179 2.50 -36.66 16.16
CA VAL A 179 2.37 -36.87 14.71
C VAL A 179 1.77 -35.63 14.08
N ILE A 180 2.42 -35.12 13.03
CA ILE A 180 2.06 -33.84 12.40
C ILE A 180 1.85 -33.99 10.90
N ALA A 181 1.03 -33.10 10.34
CA ALA A 181 0.95 -32.85 8.91
C ALA A 181 1.62 -31.51 8.58
N VAL A 182 2.59 -31.53 7.67
CA VAL A 182 3.37 -30.37 7.25
C VAL A 182 2.96 -30.01 5.83
N LYS A 183 2.19 -28.93 5.69
CA LYS A 183 1.77 -28.37 4.41
C LYS A 183 2.81 -27.37 3.94
N GLN A 184 3.41 -27.61 2.77
CA GLN A 184 4.40 -26.72 2.18
C GLN A 184 3.75 -25.84 1.12
N LEU A 185 3.72 -24.53 1.38
CA LEU A 185 3.18 -23.55 0.45
C LEU A 185 4.26 -23.00 -0.49
N SER A 186 3.84 -22.63 -1.69
CA SER A 186 4.74 -22.03 -2.68
C SER A 186 5.07 -20.57 -2.35
N ALA A 187 6.27 -20.33 -1.82
CA ALA A 187 6.79 -18.98 -1.58
C ALA A 187 7.09 -18.18 -2.87
N LYS A 188 7.04 -18.83 -4.04
CA LYS A 188 7.33 -18.19 -5.35
C LYS A 188 6.13 -17.47 -5.94
N SER A 189 4.92 -17.66 -5.41
CA SER A 189 3.70 -17.04 -5.93
C SER A 189 3.14 -16.02 -4.92
N LYS A 190 2.64 -14.89 -5.44
CA LYS A 190 1.90 -13.91 -4.60
C LYS A 190 0.67 -14.53 -3.93
N GLN A 191 0.08 -15.52 -4.60
CA GLN A 191 -1.07 -16.26 -4.10
C GLN A 191 -0.70 -17.09 -2.86
N GLY A 192 0.38 -17.89 -2.91
CA GLY A 192 0.80 -18.73 -1.80
C GLY A 192 1.17 -17.93 -0.55
N ASN A 193 1.83 -16.78 -0.71
CA ASN A 193 2.11 -15.90 0.43
C ASN A 193 0.83 -15.34 1.06
N ARG A 194 -0.15 -14.95 0.24
CA ARG A 194 -1.43 -14.41 0.74
C ARG A 194 -2.23 -15.50 1.47
N GLU A 195 -2.28 -16.70 0.93
CA GLU A 195 -2.95 -17.84 1.54
C GLU A 195 -2.27 -18.27 2.84
N PHE A 196 -0.94 -18.25 2.91
CA PHE A 196 -0.19 -18.50 4.15
C PHE A 196 -0.58 -17.54 5.26
N VAL A 197 -0.53 -16.23 4.97
CA VAL A 197 -0.88 -15.18 5.95
C VAL A 197 -2.35 -15.27 6.33
N ASN A 198 -3.24 -15.54 5.36
CA ASN A 198 -4.67 -15.68 5.63
C ASN A 198 -4.95 -16.90 6.50
N GLU A 199 -4.36 -18.04 6.17
CA GLU A 199 -4.57 -19.29 6.90
C GLU A 199 -4.09 -19.16 8.35
N ILE A 200 -2.89 -18.60 8.57
CA ILE A 200 -2.38 -18.29 9.92
C ILE A 200 -3.31 -17.32 10.65
N GLY A 201 -3.66 -16.19 10.02
CA GLY A 201 -4.46 -15.16 10.66
C GLY A 201 -5.86 -15.66 11.07
N MET A 202 -6.44 -16.54 10.28
CA MET A 202 -7.80 -17.05 10.51
C MET A 202 -7.82 -18.20 11.51
N ILE A 203 -6.99 -19.23 11.32
CA ILE A 203 -7.11 -20.45 12.12
C ILE A 203 -6.40 -20.34 13.48
N SER A 204 -5.42 -19.44 13.63
CA SER A 204 -4.69 -19.28 14.90
C SER A 204 -5.57 -18.85 16.09
N ALA A 205 -6.67 -18.16 15.81
CA ALA A 205 -7.62 -17.70 16.82
C ALA A 205 -8.82 -18.64 17.02
N LEU A 206 -8.88 -19.74 16.25
CA LEU A 206 -10.00 -20.67 16.27
C LEU A 206 -9.61 -21.97 16.95
N LYS A 207 -10.45 -22.42 17.90
CA LYS A 207 -10.25 -23.70 18.56
C LYS A 207 -11.59 -24.37 18.77
N HIS A 208 -11.83 -25.43 18.01
CA HIS A 208 -13.08 -26.18 18.05
C HIS A 208 -12.83 -27.65 17.67
N PRO A 209 -13.52 -28.64 18.28
CA PRO A 209 -13.30 -30.06 17.99
C PRO A 209 -13.48 -30.46 16.51
N ASN A 210 -14.36 -29.76 15.78
CA ASN A 210 -14.62 -30.00 14.37
C ASN A 210 -13.87 -29.05 13.42
N LEU A 211 -12.80 -28.39 13.89
CA LEU A 211 -11.85 -27.66 13.07
C LEU A 211 -10.46 -28.26 13.25
N VAL A 212 -9.68 -28.35 12.18
CA VAL A 212 -8.31 -28.87 12.26
C VAL A 212 -7.43 -27.91 13.03
N ASN A 213 -6.67 -28.43 14.00
CA ASN A 213 -5.80 -27.65 14.84
C ASN A 213 -4.48 -27.32 14.13
N LEU A 214 -4.19 -26.03 13.99
CA LEU A 214 -2.89 -25.53 13.56
C LEU A 214 -1.94 -25.49 14.77
N PHE A 215 -0.94 -26.36 14.77
CA PHE A 215 0.10 -26.34 15.78
C PHE A 215 1.10 -25.21 15.58
N GLY A 216 1.32 -24.73 14.36
CA GLY A 216 2.30 -23.68 14.13
C GLY A 216 2.71 -23.47 12.68
N CYS A 217 3.76 -22.66 12.50
CA CYS A 217 4.37 -22.44 11.18
C CYS A 217 5.90 -22.45 11.24
N CYS A 218 6.52 -22.57 10.07
CA CYS A 218 7.94 -22.34 9.85
C CYS A 218 8.11 -21.39 8.65
N VAL A 219 8.79 -20.26 8.87
CA VAL A 219 9.13 -19.28 7.83
C VAL A 219 10.65 -19.11 7.80
N GLU A 220 11.32 -19.87 6.92
CA GLU A 220 12.77 -19.79 6.78
C GLU A 220 13.19 -19.74 5.31
N GLY A 221 13.80 -18.63 4.91
CA GLY A 221 14.23 -18.40 3.52
C GLY A 221 13.04 -18.38 2.56
N ASN A 222 12.96 -19.37 1.68
CA ASN A 222 11.86 -19.52 0.70
C ASN A 222 10.94 -20.70 1.06
N GLN A 223 10.87 -21.06 2.35
CA GLN A 223 10.03 -22.13 2.88
C GLN A 223 8.92 -21.51 3.74
N LEU A 224 7.68 -21.71 3.30
CA LEU A 224 6.47 -21.38 4.06
C LEU A 224 5.77 -22.68 4.41
N LEU A 225 5.85 -23.10 5.67
CA LEU A 225 5.31 -24.37 6.13
C LEU A 225 4.26 -24.14 7.21
N LEU A 226 3.15 -24.84 7.12
CA LEU A 226 2.11 -24.90 8.14
C LEU A 226 2.10 -26.30 8.76
N ILE A 227 2.05 -26.34 10.08
CA ILE A 227 2.13 -27.57 10.87
C ILE A 227 0.78 -27.78 11.55
N TYR A 228 0.09 -28.84 11.16
CA TYR A 228 -1.21 -29.24 11.70
C TYR A 228 -1.12 -30.53 12.49
N GLU A 229 -2.15 -30.80 13.28
CA GLU A 229 -2.44 -32.17 13.71
C GLU A 229 -2.56 -33.11 12.50
N TYR A 230 -2.07 -34.33 12.66
CA TYR A 230 -2.20 -35.35 11.62
C TYR A 230 -3.57 -36.01 11.69
N MET A 231 -4.22 -36.15 10.53
CA MET A 231 -5.54 -36.77 10.39
C MET A 231 -5.39 -38.15 9.75
N GLU A 232 -5.56 -39.21 10.53
CA GLU A 232 -5.19 -40.59 10.16
C GLU A 232 -6.00 -41.13 8.99
N ASN A 233 -7.29 -40.78 8.92
CA ASN A 233 -8.21 -41.26 7.89
C ASN A 233 -8.28 -40.33 6.67
N ASN A 234 -7.43 -39.30 6.61
CA ASN A 234 -7.29 -38.37 5.48
C ASN A 234 -8.62 -37.66 5.17
N SER A 235 -8.81 -37.17 3.95
CA SER A 235 -10.01 -36.44 3.53
C SER A 235 -11.23 -37.35 3.35
N LEU A 236 -12.41 -36.79 3.59
CA LEU A 236 -13.69 -37.44 3.31
C LEU A 236 -13.81 -37.84 1.83
N ALA A 237 -13.30 -37.01 0.92
CA ALA A 237 -13.26 -37.33 -0.51
C ALA A 237 -12.50 -38.64 -0.78
N ARG A 238 -11.35 -38.84 -0.11
CA ARG A 238 -10.58 -40.09 -0.23
C ARG A 238 -11.31 -41.27 0.42
N ALA A 239 -11.92 -41.06 1.59
CA ALA A 239 -12.67 -42.10 2.28
C ALA A 239 -13.90 -42.60 1.50
N VAL A 240 -14.54 -41.73 0.72
CA VAL A 240 -15.76 -42.05 -0.04
C VAL A 240 -15.46 -42.46 -1.49
N PHE A 241 -14.57 -41.73 -2.17
CA PHE A 241 -14.34 -41.81 -3.62
C PHE A 241 -12.91 -42.26 -3.99
N GLY A 242 -12.07 -42.62 -3.02
CA GLY A 242 -10.71 -43.11 -3.28
C GLY A 242 -10.67 -44.48 -3.97
N SER A 243 -9.46 -45.01 -4.19
CA SER A 243 -9.29 -46.41 -4.63
C SER A 243 -9.80 -47.39 -3.58
N GLU A 244 -10.02 -48.66 -3.94
CA GLU A 244 -10.53 -49.69 -3.01
C GLU A 244 -9.68 -49.80 -1.73
N GLU A 245 -8.35 -49.61 -1.81
CA GLU A 245 -7.47 -49.63 -0.62
C GLU A 245 -7.56 -48.35 0.24
N GLN A 246 -8.16 -47.28 -0.29
CA GLN A 246 -8.29 -45.98 0.37
C GLN A 246 -9.68 -45.74 0.94
N ARG A 247 -10.69 -46.41 0.41
CA ARG A 247 -12.09 -46.23 0.81
C ARG A 247 -12.31 -46.80 2.21
N LEU A 248 -13.11 -46.09 2.98
CA LEU A 248 -13.56 -46.53 4.29
C LEU A 248 -15.00 -47.01 4.20
N ASN A 249 -15.31 -48.10 4.89
CA ASN A 249 -16.68 -48.58 4.99
C ASN A 249 -17.46 -47.73 6.00
N LEU A 250 -17.97 -46.59 5.54
CA LEU A 250 -18.77 -45.67 6.34
C LEU A 250 -20.24 -46.12 6.32
N ASN A 251 -20.70 -46.73 7.41
CA ASN A 251 -22.11 -47.05 7.61
C ASN A 251 -22.96 -45.78 7.75
N TRP A 252 -24.28 -45.93 7.71
CA TRP A 252 -25.23 -44.80 7.73
C TRP A 252 -25.04 -43.91 8.97
N ALA A 253 -24.99 -44.50 10.16
CA ALA A 253 -24.79 -43.77 11.41
C ALA A 253 -23.47 -42.96 11.43
N THR A 254 -22.39 -43.51 10.88
CA THR A 254 -21.11 -42.81 10.78
C THR A 254 -21.19 -41.60 9.84
N ARG A 255 -21.89 -41.75 8.71
CA ARG A 255 -22.11 -40.64 7.77
C ARG A 255 -22.93 -39.51 8.40
N LEU A 256 -23.98 -39.86 9.14
CA LEU A 256 -24.80 -38.88 9.87
C LEU A 256 -23.95 -38.12 10.90
N ARG A 257 -23.13 -38.83 11.68
CA ARG A 257 -22.19 -38.21 12.62
C ARG A 257 -21.20 -37.27 11.94
N ILE A 258 -20.65 -37.65 10.79
CA ILE A 258 -19.77 -36.78 9.98
C ILE A 258 -20.50 -35.52 9.54
N CYS A 259 -21.75 -35.62 9.06
CA CYS A 259 -22.55 -34.46 8.68
C CYS A 259 -22.80 -33.53 9.88
N LEU A 260 -23.12 -34.10 11.04
CA LEU A 260 -23.33 -33.34 12.27
C LEU A 260 -22.04 -32.61 12.72
N ASP A 261 -20.90 -33.29 12.64
CA ASP A 261 -19.59 -32.71 12.95
C ASP A 261 -19.26 -31.52 12.03
N ILE A 262 -19.52 -31.65 10.72
CA ILE A 262 -19.34 -30.56 9.76
C ILE A 262 -20.28 -29.39 10.11
N ALA A 263 -21.55 -29.67 10.41
CA ALA A 263 -22.52 -28.64 10.76
C ALA A 263 -22.12 -27.87 12.04
N LYS A 264 -21.63 -28.58 13.07
CA LYS A 264 -21.09 -27.97 14.29
C LYS A 264 -19.89 -27.06 14.00
N GLY A 265 -18.96 -27.53 13.16
CA GLY A 265 -17.80 -26.72 12.75
C GLY A 265 -18.22 -25.44 12.03
N LEU A 266 -19.20 -25.51 11.13
CA LEU A 266 -19.73 -24.35 10.41
C LEU A 266 -20.51 -23.39 11.33
N ALA A 267 -21.36 -23.92 12.20
CA ALA A 267 -22.09 -23.12 13.19
C ALA A 267 -21.12 -22.33 14.08
N TYR A 268 -20.04 -22.98 14.53
CA TYR A 268 -18.99 -22.30 15.29
C TYR A 268 -18.36 -21.14 14.50
N LEU A 269 -17.99 -21.36 13.24
CA LEU A 269 -17.38 -20.31 12.41
C LEU A 269 -18.33 -19.12 12.16
N HIS A 270 -19.62 -19.38 11.97
CA HIS A 270 -20.59 -18.36 11.59
C HIS A 270 -21.24 -17.64 12.78
N GLU A 271 -21.39 -18.31 13.93
CA GLU A 271 -22.26 -17.84 15.00
C GLU A 271 -21.59 -17.83 16.38
N GLU A 272 -20.74 -18.79 16.70
CA GLU A 272 -20.23 -18.93 18.09
C GLU A 272 -18.82 -18.36 18.29
N SER A 273 -18.04 -18.29 17.22
CA SER A 273 -16.69 -17.74 17.28
C SER A 273 -16.72 -16.22 17.49
N ARG A 274 -15.66 -15.70 18.13
CA ARG A 274 -15.49 -14.26 18.40
C ARG A 274 -15.46 -13.43 17.12
N LEU A 275 -14.98 -14.02 16.04
CA LEU A 275 -14.84 -13.41 14.73
C LEU A 275 -15.67 -14.24 13.76
N LYS A 276 -16.74 -13.66 13.21
CA LYS A 276 -17.57 -14.36 12.23
C LYS A 276 -16.74 -14.64 10.98
N ILE A 277 -16.64 -15.90 10.58
CA ILE A 277 -15.75 -16.33 9.50
C ILE A 277 -16.52 -17.14 8.46
N VAL A 278 -16.49 -16.70 7.22
CA VAL A 278 -16.97 -17.47 6.07
C VAL A 278 -15.80 -18.26 5.48
N HIS A 279 -15.91 -19.59 5.45
CA HIS A 279 -14.82 -20.47 4.97
C HIS A 279 -14.56 -20.36 3.45
N ARG A 280 -15.62 -20.24 2.64
CA ARG A 280 -15.61 -20.10 1.17
C ARG A 280 -15.07 -21.27 0.34
N ASP A 281 -14.50 -22.31 0.95
CA ASP A 281 -14.03 -23.53 0.24
C ASP A 281 -14.46 -24.83 0.94
N ILE A 282 -15.75 -24.97 1.24
CA ILE A 282 -16.28 -26.20 1.84
C ILE A 282 -16.49 -27.25 0.75
N LYS A 283 -15.73 -28.34 0.83
CA LYS A 283 -15.79 -29.50 -0.09
C LYS A 283 -15.22 -30.74 0.59
N ALA A 284 -15.57 -31.92 0.08
CA ALA A 284 -15.17 -33.20 0.69
C ALA A 284 -13.63 -33.38 0.78
N THR A 285 -12.83 -32.72 -0.06
CA THR A 285 -11.36 -32.76 0.05
C THR A 285 -10.81 -31.94 1.22
N ASN A 286 -11.59 -30.98 1.72
CA ASN A 286 -11.23 -30.08 2.82
C ASN A 286 -11.89 -30.49 4.15
N ILE A 287 -12.63 -31.60 4.17
CA ILE A 287 -13.09 -32.26 5.39
C ILE A 287 -12.16 -33.41 5.69
N LEU A 288 -11.44 -33.35 6.81
CA LEU A 288 -10.52 -34.39 7.24
C LEU A 288 -11.14 -35.26 8.34
N LEU A 289 -10.74 -36.52 8.39
CA LEU A 289 -11.22 -37.50 9.36
C LEU A 289 -10.05 -37.94 10.26
N ASP A 290 -10.22 -37.82 11.56
CA ASP A 290 -9.24 -38.35 12.53
C ASP A 290 -9.39 -39.87 12.69
N LYS A 291 -8.57 -40.46 13.55
CA LYS A 291 -8.61 -41.89 13.89
C LYS A 291 -10.00 -42.44 14.27
N ASP A 292 -10.86 -41.61 14.88
CA ASP A 292 -12.17 -42.02 15.41
C ASP A 292 -13.32 -41.70 14.42
N LEU A 293 -12.97 -41.24 13.21
CA LEU A 293 -13.85 -40.77 12.15
C LEU A 293 -14.66 -39.53 12.55
N THR A 294 -14.11 -38.69 13.44
CA THR A 294 -14.62 -37.35 13.71
C THR A 294 -14.20 -36.42 12.58
N ALA A 295 -15.17 -35.65 12.06
CA ALA A 295 -14.93 -34.77 10.94
C ALA A 295 -14.42 -33.40 11.40
N LYS A 296 -13.38 -32.91 10.73
CA LYS A 296 -12.79 -31.59 10.97
C LYS A 296 -12.63 -30.80 9.68
N ILE A 297 -13.07 -29.54 9.70
CA ILE A 297 -12.92 -28.61 8.57
C ILE A 297 -11.48 -28.10 8.52
N SER A 298 -10.91 -28.07 7.33
CA SER A 298 -9.54 -27.63 7.02
C SER A 298 -9.52 -26.66 5.83
N GLU A 299 -8.32 -26.13 5.50
CA GLU A 299 -8.07 -25.25 4.34
C GLU A 299 -8.69 -23.85 4.45
N PHE A 300 -8.21 -23.08 5.43
CA PHE A 300 -8.66 -21.70 5.68
C PHE A 300 -7.98 -20.64 4.79
N GLY A 301 -7.17 -21.06 3.81
CA GLY A 301 -6.45 -20.15 2.90
C GLY A 301 -7.37 -19.18 2.15
N LEU A 302 -8.65 -19.55 1.96
CA LEU A 302 -9.68 -18.71 1.36
C LEU A 302 -10.70 -18.17 2.37
N ALA A 303 -10.57 -18.38 3.67
CA ALA A 303 -11.53 -17.88 4.65
C ALA A 303 -11.55 -16.34 4.71
N LYS A 304 -12.68 -15.75 5.12
CA LYS A 304 -12.83 -14.30 5.30
C LYS A 304 -13.66 -13.93 6.52
N LEU A 305 -13.32 -12.80 7.13
CA LEU A 305 -14.08 -12.20 8.21
C LEU A 305 -15.36 -11.62 7.62
N ASP A 306 -16.47 -11.91 8.29
CA ASP A 306 -17.76 -11.26 8.05
C ASP A 306 -17.85 -10.05 8.99
N GLU A 307 -17.66 -8.86 8.43
CA GLU A 307 -17.77 -7.61 9.17
C GLU A 307 -19.26 -7.23 9.21
N GLU A 308 -19.89 -7.39 10.38
CA GLU A 308 -21.35 -7.23 10.61
C GLU A 308 -21.95 -5.90 10.12
N GLU A 309 -21.12 -4.87 9.86
CA GLU A 309 -21.55 -3.59 9.28
C GLU A 309 -21.79 -3.62 7.76
N ASN A 310 -21.39 -4.69 7.07
CA ASN A 310 -21.57 -4.85 5.63
C ASN A 310 -22.51 -6.01 5.33
N THR A 311 -23.64 -5.75 4.68
CA THR A 311 -24.56 -6.79 4.15
C THR A 311 -23.94 -7.68 3.05
N HIS A 312 -22.69 -7.40 2.67
CA HIS A 312 -21.94 -8.08 1.63
C HIS A 312 -20.43 -7.91 1.83
N ILE A 313 -19.68 -9.00 1.72
CA ILE A 313 -18.22 -8.93 1.65
C ILE A 313 -17.83 -8.74 0.17
N SER A 314 -17.28 -7.60 -0.21
CA SER A 314 -16.84 -7.35 -1.60
C SER A 314 -15.47 -8.01 -1.86
N THR A 315 -15.44 -9.10 -2.63
CA THR A 315 -14.23 -9.92 -2.83
C THR A 315 -14.13 -10.46 -4.25
N ARG A 316 -12.90 -10.69 -4.74
CA ARG A 316 -12.69 -11.50 -5.95
C ARG A 316 -13.26 -12.90 -5.73
N ILE A 317 -13.98 -13.42 -6.74
CA ILE A 317 -14.48 -14.80 -6.79
C ILE A 317 -13.35 -15.75 -6.40
N ALA A 318 -13.60 -16.56 -5.38
CA ALA A 318 -12.68 -17.54 -4.83
C ALA A 318 -13.47 -18.80 -4.49
N GLY A 319 -12.93 -19.96 -4.83
CA GLY A 319 -13.62 -21.24 -4.75
C GLY A 319 -13.27 -22.11 -5.96
N THR A 320 -13.52 -23.41 -5.86
CA THR A 320 -13.30 -24.33 -6.99
C THR A 320 -14.49 -24.24 -7.94
N ILE A 321 -14.27 -23.83 -9.20
CA ILE A 321 -15.33 -23.88 -10.23
C ILE A 321 -15.66 -25.35 -10.46
N SER A 322 -16.83 -25.80 -9.98
CA SER A 322 -17.36 -27.12 -10.33
C SER A 322 -17.63 -27.14 -11.83
N ARG A 323 -16.89 -27.97 -12.59
CA ARG A 323 -17.34 -28.33 -13.95
C ARG A 323 -18.69 -29.03 -13.76
N ALA A 324 -19.67 -28.63 -14.57
CA ALA A 324 -21.00 -29.25 -14.62
C ALA A 324 -20.85 -30.77 -14.75
N GLY A 325 -20.94 -31.48 -13.62
CA GLY A 325 -20.58 -32.90 -13.52
C GLY A 325 -20.02 -33.33 -12.18
N ASP A 326 -19.41 -32.43 -11.38
CA ASP A 326 -18.75 -32.83 -10.13
C ASP A 326 -19.46 -32.26 -8.87
N MET A 327 -20.01 -33.20 -8.10
CA MET A 327 -20.50 -33.11 -6.71
C MET A 327 -21.48 -31.99 -6.33
N ARG A 328 -22.75 -32.18 -6.75
CA ARG A 328 -23.87 -31.99 -5.79
C ARG A 328 -23.66 -33.00 -4.66
N PHE A 329 -23.97 -32.63 -3.42
CA PHE A 329 -24.16 -33.59 -2.32
C PHE A 329 -25.21 -34.63 -2.74
N ARG A 330 -24.75 -35.73 -3.37
CA ARG A 330 -25.52 -36.92 -3.71
C ARG A 330 -25.40 -37.95 -2.59
N ALA A 331 -25.53 -37.51 -1.34
CA ALA A 331 -26.18 -38.36 -0.36
C ALA A 331 -27.67 -38.26 -0.71
N PHE A 332 -28.36 -39.39 -0.84
CA PHE A 332 -29.80 -39.51 -1.16
C PHE A 332 -30.17 -39.41 -2.65
N GLU A 333 -29.92 -40.49 -3.40
CA GLU A 333 -30.80 -40.82 -4.54
C GLU A 333 -32.19 -41.13 -3.99
N GLY A 334 -33.18 -40.29 -4.29
CA GLY A 334 -34.55 -40.52 -3.83
C GLY A 334 -35.58 -39.41 -4.05
N ILE A 335 -35.24 -38.25 -4.63
CA ILE A 335 -36.25 -37.21 -4.91
C ILE A 335 -35.98 -36.58 -6.29
N SER A 336 -36.86 -36.90 -7.24
CA SER A 336 -36.95 -36.30 -8.58
C SER A 336 -37.49 -34.87 -8.49
N TYR A 337 -36.95 -33.91 -9.26
CA TYR A 337 -37.63 -33.26 -10.40
C TYR A 337 -36.88 -32.01 -10.93
N ASP A 338 -37.24 -31.73 -12.19
CA ASP A 338 -36.61 -30.99 -13.28
C ASP A 338 -36.55 -29.46 -13.09
N SER A 339 -35.59 -28.80 -13.73
CA SER A 339 -35.69 -27.37 -14.03
C SER A 339 -35.04 -27.05 -15.37
N GLN A 340 -35.91 -26.79 -16.34
CA GLN A 340 -35.59 -26.33 -17.68
C GLN A 340 -34.83 -25.00 -17.61
N THR A 341 -33.68 -24.94 -18.27
CA THR A 341 -32.94 -23.69 -18.50
C THR A 341 -33.44 -23.04 -19.80
N HIS A 342 -34.17 -21.93 -19.71
CA HIS A 342 -34.30 -21.00 -20.84
C HIS A 342 -33.09 -20.07 -20.87
N THR A 343 -32.23 -20.26 -21.87
CA THR A 343 -31.18 -19.30 -22.23
C THR A 343 -31.76 -18.12 -22.98
N SER A 344 -31.39 -16.90 -22.59
CA SER A 344 -31.52 -15.70 -23.44
C SER A 344 -30.29 -14.83 -23.28
N THR A 345 -29.69 -14.54 -24.42
CA THR A 345 -28.46 -13.77 -24.68
C THR A 345 -28.63 -12.27 -24.48
N SER A 346 -27.67 -11.58 -23.84
CA SER A 346 -26.97 -10.35 -24.31
C SER A 346 -26.36 -9.49 -23.18
N SER A 347 -25.03 -9.27 -23.25
CA SER A 347 -24.23 -8.10 -22.80
C SER A 347 -24.23 -7.63 -21.31
N PRO A 348 -23.19 -6.91 -20.85
CA PRO A 348 -22.63 -7.08 -19.51
C PRO A 348 -23.26 -6.15 -18.48
N GLU A 349 -24.06 -6.71 -17.58
CA GLU A 349 -24.48 -6.02 -16.36
C GLU A 349 -23.94 -6.73 -15.13
N THR A 350 -23.23 -5.93 -14.34
CA THR A 350 -22.82 -6.11 -12.94
C THR A 350 -23.80 -7.01 -12.20
N THR A 351 -23.43 -8.28 -12.08
CA THR A 351 -24.40 -9.31 -11.75
C THR A 351 -24.50 -9.44 -10.23
N GLN A 352 -25.60 -8.91 -9.68
CA GLN A 352 -26.06 -9.12 -8.30
C GLN A 352 -26.51 -10.58 -8.06
N ILE A 353 -25.64 -11.54 -8.34
CA ILE A 353 -25.89 -12.97 -8.13
C ILE A 353 -24.74 -13.49 -7.29
N GLU A 354 -24.84 -13.39 -5.95
CA GLU A 354 -24.00 -14.22 -5.06
C GLU A 354 -24.48 -14.24 -3.59
N SER A 355 -25.35 -13.32 -3.16
CA SER A 355 -25.90 -13.34 -1.78
C SER A 355 -27.09 -14.30 -1.58
N LYS A 356 -27.84 -14.64 -2.64
CA LYS A 356 -28.91 -15.64 -2.55
C LYS A 356 -28.37 -17.05 -2.35
N SER A 357 -27.30 -17.43 -3.08
CA SER A 357 -26.70 -18.77 -3.04
C SER A 357 -26.19 -19.16 -1.65
N LEU A 358 -25.56 -18.23 -0.92
CA LEU A 358 -24.97 -18.51 0.40
C LEU A 358 -26.04 -18.70 1.48
N MET A 359 -27.14 -17.94 1.39
CA MET A 359 -28.32 -18.10 2.24
C MET A 359 -29.16 -19.32 1.83
N GLU A 360 -29.12 -19.73 0.57
CA GLU A 360 -29.72 -20.98 0.06
C GLU A 360 -29.02 -22.20 0.67
N ASP A 361 -27.68 -22.22 0.72
CA ASP A 361 -26.90 -23.30 1.35
C ASP A 361 -27.22 -23.41 2.85
N GLN A 362 -27.32 -22.29 3.57
CA GLN A 362 -27.74 -22.26 4.99
C GLN A 362 -29.17 -22.77 5.19
N ARG A 363 -30.12 -22.39 4.32
CA ARG A 363 -31.50 -22.90 4.36
C ARG A 363 -31.58 -24.37 3.99
N GLN A 364 -30.70 -24.84 3.12
CA GLN A 364 -30.68 -26.22 2.65
C GLN A 364 -30.10 -27.14 3.72
N VAL A 365 -28.99 -26.76 4.36
CA VAL A 365 -28.43 -27.47 5.53
C VAL A 365 -29.44 -27.49 6.70
N ASN A 366 -30.08 -26.36 7.02
CA ASN A 366 -31.07 -26.32 8.10
C ASN A 366 -32.34 -27.14 7.79
N ARG A 367 -32.79 -27.19 6.53
CA ARG A 367 -33.89 -28.08 6.12
C ARG A 367 -33.50 -29.55 6.19
N THR A 368 -32.28 -29.89 5.77
CA THR A 368 -31.77 -31.28 5.84
C THR A 368 -31.60 -31.74 7.29
N MET A 369 -31.17 -30.85 8.19
CA MET A 369 -31.07 -31.13 9.62
C MET A 369 -32.46 -31.31 10.27
N SER A 370 -33.44 -30.46 9.94
CA SER A 370 -34.81 -30.61 10.43
C SER A 370 -35.45 -31.93 9.94
N GLN A 371 -35.25 -32.28 8.67
CA GLN A 371 -35.75 -33.53 8.11
C GLN A 371 -35.08 -34.78 8.69
N CYS A 372 -33.80 -34.70 9.08
CA CYS A 372 -33.12 -35.80 9.76
C CYS A 372 -33.64 -36.00 11.20
N SER A 373 -33.90 -34.92 11.96
CA SER A 373 -34.53 -35.03 13.28
C SER A 373 -35.96 -35.61 13.20
N ASP A 374 -36.73 -35.20 12.18
CA ASP A 374 -38.09 -35.73 11.98
C ASP A 374 -38.09 -37.22 11.59
N GLN A 375 -37.03 -37.72 10.94
CA GLN A 375 -36.86 -39.15 10.61
C GLN A 375 -36.39 -39.99 11.81
N GLU A 376 -35.52 -39.46 12.67
CA GLU A 376 -35.16 -40.12 13.94
C GLU A 376 -36.40 -40.31 14.84
N ASP A 377 -37.26 -39.29 14.94
CA ASP A 377 -38.52 -39.36 15.69
C ASP A 377 -39.53 -40.38 15.11
N GLN A 378 -39.40 -40.74 13.83
CA GLN A 378 -40.23 -41.76 13.17
C GLN A 378 -39.65 -43.16 13.33
N GLU A 379 -38.34 -43.35 13.18
CA GLU A 379 -37.69 -44.64 13.40
C GLU A 379 -37.72 -45.07 14.88
N GLU A 380 -37.64 -44.12 15.83
CA GLU A 380 -37.75 -44.41 17.27
C GLU A 380 -39.20 -44.80 17.67
N LYS A 381 -40.20 -44.32 16.93
CA LYS A 381 -41.62 -44.72 17.10
C LYS A 381 -41.97 -46.05 16.44
N GLU A 382 -41.20 -46.50 15.46
CA GLU A 382 -41.39 -47.83 14.83
C GLU A 382 -40.61 -48.94 15.56
N THR A 383 -39.70 -48.59 16.47
CA THR A 383 -38.88 -49.53 17.26
C THR A 383 -39.29 -49.66 18.73
N THR A 384 -40.36 -48.98 19.16
CA THR A 384 -40.99 -49.10 20.49
C THR A 384 -42.43 -49.60 20.36
#